data_AF-A0A816C6Q4-F1
#
_entry.id   AF-A0A816C6Q4-F1
#
_cell.length_a   1.000
_cell.length_b   1.000
_cell.length_c   1.000
_cell.angle_alpha   90.00
_cell.angle_beta   90.00
_cell.angle_gamma   90.00
#
_symmetry.space_group_name_H-M   'P 1'
#
loop_
_entity.id
_entity.type
_entity.pdbx_description
1 polymer ?
#
loop_
_entity_poly.entity_id
_entity_poly.type
_entity_poly.pdbx_seq_one_letter_code
_entity_poly.pdbx_strand_id
1 'polypeptide(L)'
;MPDIKCNLCNCWRNSSELKSLCSSTYSWYHEYLLSNGRTFNVNELFSCKGCTKALYTIKKDLSIVSISHSSESFPELMEVNDDNDGLTLDNITFIGSGHKRCVVCSLLVSSKMVLMPKAARLDLLLFYGLYAPRGIRSCTSHLLNGDRLRPDEHIDIENRLPIPTSLSSTEASELFNDLFSLIDELRSSSHLDFDSISLTDEDYQAWTGWTKEQFNLMFQYISSHLRSSSNRTSRNAFAIFWIKLKTNLSFRQIGSLFNMIGDSELRRKRASDTLDSVRELLILHFVSAHLGIGYITIDEAKIHNAAYTKVCIGFHNLH
;
A
#
# COMPACT_ATOMS: atom_id res chain seq x y z
N MET A 1 -38.92 -13.76 -29.68
CA MET A 1 -38.53 -14.73 -28.63
C MET A 1 -39.77 -14.98 -27.79
N PRO A 2 -40.08 -16.22 -27.39
CA PRO A 2 -41.30 -16.48 -26.63
C PRO A 2 -41.23 -15.80 -25.27
N ASP A 3 -42.34 -15.20 -24.86
CA ASP A 3 -42.51 -14.72 -23.49
C ASP A 3 -42.41 -15.91 -22.54
N ILE A 4 -41.64 -15.76 -21.47
CA ILE A 4 -41.48 -16.78 -20.43
C ILE A 4 -42.20 -16.26 -19.17
N LYS A 5 -42.86 -17.15 -18.46
CA LYS A 5 -43.62 -16.80 -17.26
C LYS A 5 -42.68 -16.73 -16.05
N CYS A 6 -42.73 -15.62 -15.31
CA CYS A 6 -42.05 -15.50 -14.02
C CYS A 6 -42.75 -16.38 -12.99
N ASN A 7 -42.00 -17.27 -12.34
CA ASN A 7 -42.57 -18.19 -11.33
C ASN A 7 -43.06 -17.47 -10.05
N LEU A 8 -42.62 -16.24 -9.80
CA LEU A 8 -42.97 -15.48 -8.60
C LEU A 8 -44.25 -14.68 -8.70
N CYS A 9 -44.36 -13.88 -9.74
CA CYS A 9 -45.51 -13.02 -9.95
C CYS A 9 -46.51 -13.60 -10.95
N ASN A 10 -46.21 -14.74 -11.57
CA ASN A 10 -46.97 -15.34 -12.66
C ASN A 10 -47.15 -14.43 -13.89
N CYS A 11 -46.40 -13.32 -13.98
CA CYS A 11 -46.43 -12.43 -15.15
C CYS A 11 -45.56 -12.99 -16.28
N TRP A 12 -46.07 -12.90 -17.50
CA TRP A 12 -45.30 -13.12 -18.72
C TRP A 12 -44.32 -11.98 -18.93
N ARG A 13 -43.06 -12.32 -19.23
CA ARG A 13 -41.98 -11.36 -19.48
C ARG A 13 -41.13 -11.85 -20.65
N ASN A 14 -40.50 -10.90 -21.33
CA ASN A 14 -39.46 -11.21 -22.30
C ASN A 14 -38.35 -12.03 -21.63
N SER A 15 -37.80 -13.02 -22.35
CA SER A 15 -36.72 -13.88 -21.85
C SER A 15 -35.47 -13.09 -21.38
N SER A 16 -35.21 -11.92 -21.96
CA SER A 16 -34.13 -11.00 -21.57
C SER A 16 -34.34 -10.29 -20.22
N GLU A 17 -35.57 -10.28 -19.70
CA GLU A 17 -35.93 -9.67 -18.41
C GLU A 17 -35.93 -10.68 -17.26
N LEU A 18 -35.71 -11.95 -17.57
CA LEU A 18 -35.74 -13.06 -16.64
C LEU A 18 -34.33 -13.55 -16.35
N LYS A 19 -34.08 -13.89 -15.08
CA LYS A 19 -32.81 -14.45 -14.62
C LYS A 19 -33.05 -15.89 -14.18
N SER A 20 -32.23 -16.80 -14.70
CA SER A 20 -32.10 -18.16 -14.15
C SER A 20 -31.48 -18.07 -12.76
N LEU A 21 -32.07 -18.75 -11.79
CA LEU A 21 -31.60 -18.77 -10.41
C LEU A 21 -30.46 -19.80 -10.28
N CYS A 22 -29.35 -19.42 -9.65
CA CYS A 22 -28.28 -20.37 -9.33
C CYS A 22 -28.71 -21.31 -8.18
N SER A 23 -28.11 -22.50 -8.12
CA SER A 23 -28.46 -23.58 -7.18
C SER A 23 -28.47 -23.17 -5.71
N SER A 24 -27.53 -22.33 -5.27
CA SER A 24 -27.47 -21.85 -3.88
C SER A 24 -28.58 -20.84 -3.54
N THR A 25 -29.00 -20.02 -4.51
CA THR A 25 -30.17 -19.15 -4.34
C THR A 25 -31.45 -19.98 -4.37
N TYR A 26 -31.46 -21.08 -5.13
CA TYR A 26 -32.60 -21.99 -5.24
C TYR A 26 -32.93 -22.71 -3.93
N SER A 27 -31.96 -23.27 -3.19
CA SER A 27 -32.27 -24.05 -1.97
C SER A 27 -33.00 -23.22 -0.90
N TRP A 28 -32.47 -22.04 -0.57
CA TRP A 28 -33.12 -21.10 0.37
C TRP A 28 -34.50 -20.66 -0.14
N TYR A 29 -34.58 -20.43 -1.45
CA TYR A 29 -35.79 -19.94 -2.09
C TYR A 29 -36.90 -20.99 -2.16
N HIS A 30 -36.54 -22.27 -2.33
CA HIS A 30 -37.45 -23.40 -2.35
C HIS A 30 -38.12 -23.59 -0.99
N GLU A 31 -37.35 -23.55 0.11
CA GLU A 31 -37.90 -23.64 1.47
C GLU A 31 -38.80 -22.45 1.83
N TYR A 32 -38.41 -21.22 1.46
CA TYR A 32 -39.22 -20.02 1.69
C TYR A 32 -40.54 -20.05 0.91
N LEU A 33 -40.55 -20.56 -0.32
CA LEU A 33 -41.78 -20.67 -1.10
C LEU A 33 -42.70 -21.78 -0.63
N LEU A 34 -42.14 -22.93 -0.22
CA LEU A 34 -42.92 -24.03 0.34
C LEU A 34 -43.63 -23.61 1.63
N SER A 35 -42.93 -22.90 2.51
CA SER A 35 -43.52 -22.33 3.74
C SER A 35 -44.60 -21.27 3.47
N ASN A 36 -44.58 -20.65 2.28
CA ASN A 36 -45.61 -19.72 1.81
C ASN A 36 -46.64 -20.37 0.86
N GLY A 37 -46.72 -21.70 0.83
CA GLY A 37 -47.75 -22.46 0.11
C GLY A 37 -47.64 -22.41 -1.42
N ARG A 38 -46.44 -22.18 -1.98
CA ARG A 38 -46.23 -22.12 -3.43
C ARG A 38 -45.36 -23.28 -3.91
N THR A 39 -45.89 -24.09 -4.81
CA THR A 39 -45.20 -25.24 -5.43
C THR A 39 -44.85 -24.96 -6.88
N PHE A 40 -43.62 -25.28 -7.31
CA PHE A 40 -43.18 -25.12 -8.70
C PHE A 40 -42.42 -26.35 -9.18
N ASN A 41 -42.43 -26.58 -10.50
CA ASN A 41 -41.72 -27.68 -11.14
C ASN A 41 -40.21 -27.34 -11.24
N VAL A 42 -39.35 -28.29 -10.85
CA VAL A 42 -37.94 -28.10 -10.51
C VAL A 42 -37.05 -27.74 -11.70
N ASN A 43 -37.53 -27.97 -12.93
CA ASN A 43 -36.62 -28.05 -14.07
C ASN A 43 -36.31 -26.71 -14.77
N GLU A 44 -37.12 -25.66 -14.65
CA GLU A 44 -36.85 -24.36 -15.30
C GLU A 44 -37.40 -23.15 -14.49
N LEU A 45 -36.58 -22.61 -13.58
CA LEU A 45 -36.99 -21.49 -12.73
C LEU A 45 -36.46 -20.13 -13.21
N PHE A 46 -37.36 -19.39 -13.85
CA PHE A 46 -37.15 -18.00 -14.25
C PHE A 46 -37.79 -17.03 -13.25
N SER A 47 -37.02 -16.04 -12.79
CA SER A 47 -37.51 -14.95 -11.96
C SER A 47 -37.30 -13.61 -12.65
N CYS A 48 -38.30 -12.71 -12.57
CA CYS A 48 -38.14 -11.35 -13.09
C CYS A 48 -37.31 -10.52 -12.10
N LYS A 49 -36.59 -9.53 -12.61
CA LYS A 49 -35.69 -8.67 -11.81
C LYS A 49 -36.37 -8.08 -10.56
N GLY A 50 -37.65 -7.70 -10.68
CA GLY A 50 -38.44 -7.16 -9.57
C GLY A 50 -38.64 -8.18 -8.44
N CYS A 51 -39.06 -9.39 -8.79
CA CYS A 51 -39.25 -10.45 -7.80
C CYS A 51 -37.91 -10.95 -7.23
N THR A 52 -36.84 -11.01 -8.04
CA THR A 52 -35.50 -11.31 -7.53
C THR A 52 -35.08 -10.28 -6.46
N LYS A 53 -35.26 -8.99 -6.74
CA LYS A 53 -34.91 -7.91 -5.79
C LYS A 53 -35.74 -7.97 -4.50
N ALA A 54 -37.05 -8.24 -4.61
CA ALA A 54 -37.92 -8.41 -3.45
C ALA A 54 -37.45 -9.56 -2.54
N LEU A 55 -37.08 -10.70 -3.13
CA LEU A 55 -36.57 -11.86 -2.37
C LEU A 55 -35.23 -11.58 -1.70
N TYR A 56 -34.31 -10.88 -2.36
CA TYR A 56 -33.05 -10.47 -1.74
C TYR A 56 -33.28 -9.57 -0.53
N THR A 57 -34.29 -8.71 -0.59
CA THR A 57 -34.67 -7.83 0.53
C THR A 57 -35.20 -8.67 1.70
N ILE A 58 -36.12 -9.59 1.42
CA ILE A 58 -36.68 -10.52 2.44
C ILE A 58 -35.58 -11.39 3.07
N LYS A 59 -34.64 -11.93 2.27
CA LYS A 59 -33.52 -12.73 2.79
C LYS A 59 -32.65 -11.92 3.74
N LYS A 60 -32.41 -10.65 3.41
CA LYS A 60 -31.64 -9.71 4.24
C LYS A 60 -32.39 -9.37 5.53
N ASP A 61 -33.70 -9.13 5.46
CA ASP A 61 -34.50 -8.78 6.64
C ASP A 61 -34.63 -9.96 7.61
N LEU A 62 -34.81 -11.19 7.11
CA LEU A 62 -34.87 -12.40 7.93
C LEU A 62 -33.55 -12.71 8.64
N SER A 63 -32.41 -12.44 7.99
CA SER A 63 -31.09 -12.61 8.61
C SER A 63 -30.80 -11.54 9.67
N ILE A 64 -31.49 -10.40 9.65
CA ILE A 64 -31.40 -9.36 10.69
C ILE A 64 -32.28 -9.72 11.90
N VAL A 65 -33.46 -10.30 11.67
CA VAL A 65 -34.38 -10.71 12.76
C VAL A 65 -33.81 -11.88 13.56
N SER A 66 -33.09 -12.82 12.94
CA SER A 66 -32.42 -13.93 13.66
C SER A 66 -31.30 -13.48 14.60
N ILE A 67 -30.71 -12.30 14.37
CA ILE A 67 -29.63 -11.74 15.20
C ILE A 67 -30.18 -11.00 16.43
N SER A 68 -31.42 -10.51 16.38
CA SER A 68 -32.01 -9.70 17.46
C SER A 68 -32.69 -10.51 18.56
N HIS A 69 -32.88 -11.83 18.36
CA HIS A 69 -33.53 -12.72 19.34
C HIS A 69 -32.60 -13.59 20.19
N SER A 70 -31.27 -13.52 20.02
CA SER A 70 -30.30 -14.38 20.72
C SER A 70 -29.52 -13.70 21.85
N SER A 71 -30.18 -12.82 22.62
CA SER A 71 -29.66 -12.36 23.92
C SER A 71 -30.50 -12.93 25.05
N GLU A 72 -30.23 -14.18 25.42
CA GLU A 72 -30.20 -14.71 26.80
C GLU A 72 -30.12 -16.25 26.81
N SER A 73 -29.22 -16.76 27.67
CA SER A 73 -28.97 -18.16 28.07
C SER A 73 -28.27 -19.13 27.09
N PHE A 74 -27.08 -19.59 27.51
CA PHE A 74 -26.45 -20.84 27.05
C PHE A 74 -27.36 -22.03 27.43
N PRO A 75 -27.57 -22.99 26.52
CA PRO A 75 -26.97 -24.31 26.76
C PRO A 75 -26.49 -25.05 25.50
N GLU A 76 -25.42 -25.83 25.74
CA GLU A 76 -25.12 -27.17 25.23
C GLU A 76 -25.09 -27.44 23.71
N LEU A 77 -23.86 -27.74 23.27
CA LEU A 77 -23.42 -28.31 22.00
C LEU A 77 -24.49 -29.10 21.23
N MET A 78 -24.93 -28.53 20.11
CA MET A 78 -25.37 -29.30 18.95
C MET A 78 -24.38 -29.04 17.81
N GLU A 79 -23.75 -30.11 17.36
CA GLU A 79 -22.90 -30.15 16.17
C GLU A 79 -23.69 -29.63 14.96
N VAL A 80 -23.32 -28.45 14.47
CA VAL A 80 -23.66 -28.00 13.12
C VAL A 80 -22.46 -28.35 12.25
N ASN A 81 -22.61 -29.40 11.45
CA ASN A 81 -21.78 -29.61 10.28
C ASN A 81 -21.95 -28.40 9.36
N ASP A 82 -20.99 -27.49 9.39
CA ASP A 82 -20.91 -26.40 8.42
C ASP A 82 -19.61 -26.56 7.63
N ASP A 83 -19.73 -27.19 6.45
CA ASP A 83 -18.74 -27.14 5.38
C ASP A 83 -18.67 -25.71 4.79
N ASN A 84 -18.49 -24.70 5.64
CA ASN A 84 -18.08 -23.37 5.23
C ASN A 84 -16.57 -23.25 5.46
N ASP A 85 -15.80 -23.55 4.42
CA ASP A 85 -14.35 -23.34 4.28
C ASP A 85 -13.96 -21.84 4.27
N GLY A 86 -14.65 -21.03 5.08
CA GLY A 86 -14.47 -19.58 5.19
C GLY A 86 -13.73 -19.22 6.46
N LEU A 87 -12.67 -18.42 6.34
CA LEU A 87 -11.98 -17.85 7.49
C LEU A 87 -12.70 -16.57 7.92
N THR A 88 -13.19 -16.52 9.15
CA THR A 88 -13.71 -15.29 9.76
C THR A 88 -12.59 -14.54 10.45
N LEU A 89 -12.39 -13.28 10.07
CA LEU A 89 -11.43 -12.39 10.72
C LEU A 89 -12.15 -11.42 11.64
N ASP A 90 -12.04 -11.65 12.94
CA ASP A 90 -12.56 -10.74 13.96
C ASP A 90 -11.75 -9.43 13.98
N ASN A 91 -12.44 -8.31 14.24
CA ASN A 91 -11.85 -6.96 14.26
C ASN A 91 -11.33 -6.43 12.91
N ILE A 92 -11.59 -7.11 11.80
CA ILE A 92 -11.35 -6.61 10.46
C ILE A 92 -12.69 -6.33 9.77
N THR A 93 -12.86 -5.10 9.30
CA THR A 93 -14.08 -4.70 8.61
C THR A 93 -13.92 -4.82 7.10
N PHE A 94 -14.80 -5.59 6.47
CA PHE A 94 -14.84 -5.72 5.02
C PHE A 94 -15.37 -4.44 4.36
N ILE A 95 -14.60 -3.84 3.46
CA ILE A 95 -15.08 -2.74 2.64
C ILE A 95 -15.62 -3.29 1.32
N GLY A 96 -16.94 -3.18 1.15
CA GLY A 96 -17.66 -3.61 -0.05
C GLY A 96 -17.10 -3.09 -1.37
N SER A 97 -17.21 -3.95 -2.40
CA SER A 97 -16.74 -3.72 -3.78
C SER A 97 -17.69 -2.82 -4.59
N GLY A 98 -17.85 -1.58 -4.17
CA GLY A 98 -18.54 -0.58 -4.97
C GLY A 98 -17.67 -0.09 -6.13
N HIS A 99 -17.79 -0.65 -7.34
CA HIS A 99 -17.10 -0.10 -8.53
C HIS A 99 -17.49 1.36 -8.84
N LYS A 100 -18.55 1.86 -8.20
CA LYS A 100 -19.12 3.19 -8.42
C LYS A 100 -18.71 4.25 -7.40
N ARG A 101 -17.95 3.90 -6.37
CA ARG A 101 -17.58 4.83 -5.30
C ARG A 101 -16.12 4.66 -4.89
N CYS A 102 -15.52 5.73 -4.38
CA CYS A 102 -14.22 5.66 -3.77
C CYS A 102 -14.26 4.89 -2.45
N VAL A 103 -13.32 3.95 -2.29
CA VAL A 103 -13.12 3.19 -1.05
C VAL A 103 -12.64 4.05 0.13
N VAL A 104 -12.17 5.27 -0.09
CA VAL A 104 -11.67 6.18 0.96
C VAL A 104 -12.74 7.20 1.34
N CYS A 105 -13.15 8.05 0.40
CA CYS A 105 -14.07 9.16 0.65
C CYS A 105 -15.55 8.89 0.32
N SER A 106 -15.92 7.68 -0.08
CA SER A 106 -17.29 7.29 -0.47
C SER A 106 -17.91 8.06 -1.66
N LEU A 107 -17.21 9.02 -2.25
CA LEU A 107 -17.71 9.84 -3.36
C LEU A 107 -17.93 9.02 -4.64
N LEU A 108 -18.97 9.39 -5.40
CA LEU A 108 -19.36 8.76 -6.66
C LEU A 108 -18.31 8.97 -7.77
N VAL A 109 -18.25 8.02 -8.71
CA VAL A 109 -17.29 7.97 -9.83
C VAL A 109 -17.12 9.33 -10.52
N SER A 110 -15.88 9.80 -10.58
CA SER A 110 -15.42 10.83 -11.51
C SER A 110 -14.31 10.26 -12.41
N SER A 111 -13.92 11.00 -13.45
CA SER A 111 -12.85 10.64 -14.40
C SER A 111 -11.46 10.43 -13.78
N LYS A 112 -11.29 10.68 -12.47
CA LYS A 112 -10.01 10.61 -11.73
C LYS A 112 -9.90 9.40 -10.78
N MET A 113 -10.72 8.37 -10.98
CA MET A 113 -10.64 7.14 -10.17
C MET A 113 -9.76 6.08 -10.81
N VAL A 114 -8.93 5.45 -9.99
CA VAL A 114 -8.05 4.34 -10.37
C VAL A 114 -8.40 3.07 -9.61
N LEU A 115 -7.99 1.92 -10.14
CA LEU A 115 -7.99 0.68 -9.37
C LEU A 115 -7.01 0.86 -8.21
N MET A 116 -7.44 0.52 -7.00
CA MET A 116 -6.58 0.68 -5.84
C MET A 116 -5.39 -0.29 -5.92
N PRO A 117 -4.14 0.21 -5.90
CA PRO A 117 -2.95 -0.64 -5.91
C PRO A 117 -2.92 -1.59 -4.72
N LYS A 118 -2.21 -2.71 -4.87
CA LYS A 118 -2.04 -3.68 -3.77
C LYS A 118 -1.47 -3.03 -2.51
N ALA A 119 -0.47 -2.17 -2.66
CA ALA A 119 0.18 -1.48 -1.56
C ALA A 119 -0.81 -0.66 -0.73
N ALA A 120 -1.60 0.22 -1.37
CA ALA A 120 -2.64 0.97 -0.68
C ALA A 120 -3.73 0.10 -0.04
N ARG A 121 -4.10 -1.03 -0.65
CA ARG A 121 -5.05 -1.99 -0.03
C ARG A 121 -4.50 -2.58 1.28
N LEU A 122 -3.21 -2.85 1.33
CA LEU A 122 -2.54 -3.31 2.55
C LEU A 122 -2.42 -2.17 3.57
N ASP A 123 -2.19 -0.93 3.15
CA ASP A 123 -2.20 0.23 4.04
C ASP A 123 -3.57 0.40 4.74
N LEU A 124 -4.68 0.20 4.02
CA LEU A 124 -6.03 0.19 4.61
C LEU A 124 -6.18 -0.87 5.72
N LEU A 125 -5.64 -2.07 5.48
CA LEU A 125 -5.71 -3.15 6.44
C LEU A 125 -4.84 -2.86 7.68
N LEU A 126 -3.59 -2.44 7.46
CA LEU A 126 -2.60 -2.26 8.52
C LEU A 126 -2.91 -1.05 9.41
N PHE A 127 -3.33 0.07 8.82
CA PHE A 127 -3.54 1.32 9.59
C PHE A 127 -4.97 1.48 10.09
N TYR A 128 -5.96 0.85 9.45
CA TYR A 128 -7.37 1.08 9.75
C TYR A 128 -8.17 -0.20 10.04
N GLY A 129 -7.56 -1.39 9.96
CA GLY A 129 -8.27 -2.66 10.15
C GLY A 129 -9.30 -2.94 9.04
N LEU A 130 -9.09 -2.38 7.85
CA LEU A 130 -10.06 -2.41 6.77
C LEU A 130 -9.60 -3.33 5.63
N TYR A 131 -10.34 -4.42 5.40
CA TYR A 131 -10.05 -5.32 4.30
C TYR A 131 -10.66 -4.82 2.99
N ALA A 132 -9.80 -4.67 1.99
CA ALA A 132 -10.11 -4.18 0.66
C ALA A 132 -9.87 -5.28 -0.39
N PRO A 133 -10.93 -5.89 -0.96
CA PRO A 133 -10.79 -6.93 -1.97
C PRO A 133 -10.23 -6.38 -3.29
N ARG A 134 -9.83 -7.27 -4.20
CA ARG A 134 -9.39 -6.86 -5.55
C ARG A 134 -10.52 -6.18 -6.32
N GLY A 135 -10.16 -5.24 -7.20
CA GLY A 135 -11.11 -4.55 -8.08
C GLY A 135 -11.82 -3.33 -7.48
N ILE A 136 -11.51 -2.98 -6.23
CA ILE A 136 -11.94 -1.72 -5.62
C ILE A 136 -11.24 -0.52 -6.26
N ARG A 137 -11.86 0.65 -6.12
CA ARG A 137 -11.37 1.90 -6.71
C ARG A 137 -11.15 2.97 -5.66
N SER A 138 -10.12 3.78 -5.86
CA SER A 138 -9.86 4.99 -5.09
C SER A 138 -9.67 6.20 -6.01
N CYS A 139 -9.93 7.40 -5.51
CA CYS A 139 -9.52 8.63 -6.18
C CYS A 139 -7.99 8.73 -6.17
N THR A 140 -7.41 9.23 -7.25
CA THR A 140 -5.95 9.44 -7.32
C THR A 140 -5.43 10.43 -6.26
N SER A 141 -6.29 11.32 -5.76
CA SER A 141 -5.97 12.26 -4.69
C SER A 141 -5.60 11.60 -3.36
N HIS A 142 -6.08 10.39 -3.09
CA HIS A 142 -5.80 9.66 -1.85
C HIS A 142 -4.54 8.80 -1.94
N LEU A 143 -3.95 8.70 -3.14
CA LEU A 143 -2.75 7.90 -3.37
C LEU A 143 -1.52 8.80 -3.38
N LEU A 144 -0.52 8.41 -2.60
CA LEU A 144 0.80 9.00 -2.64
C LEU A 144 1.56 8.36 -3.80
N ASN A 145 1.95 9.18 -4.78
CA ASN A 145 2.63 8.75 -6.02
C ASN A 145 1.91 7.62 -6.79
N GLY A 146 0.59 7.48 -6.58
CA GLY A 146 -0.23 6.48 -7.26
C GLY A 146 -0.10 5.04 -6.75
N ASP A 147 0.61 4.78 -5.65
CA ASP A 147 0.83 3.41 -5.14
C ASP A 147 0.33 3.19 -3.71
N ARG A 148 0.80 4.00 -2.76
CA ARG A 148 0.48 3.91 -1.33
C ARG A 148 -0.65 4.86 -0.93
N LEU A 149 -1.33 4.57 0.18
CA LEU A 149 -2.26 5.53 0.77
C LEU A 149 -1.47 6.75 1.29
N ARG A 150 -2.03 7.95 1.18
CA ARG A 150 -1.41 9.12 1.78
C ARG A 150 -1.37 8.99 3.31
N PRO A 151 -0.25 9.39 3.96
CA PRO A 151 -0.24 9.62 5.39
C PRO A 151 -1.34 10.61 5.77
N ASP A 152 -2.03 10.37 6.89
CA ASP A 152 -3.09 11.22 7.45
C ASP A 152 -4.42 11.26 6.66
N GLU A 153 -4.63 10.32 5.75
CA GLU A 153 -5.90 10.23 5.02
C GLU A 153 -7.07 9.86 5.95
N HIS A 154 -8.13 10.66 5.96
CA HIS A 154 -9.32 10.35 6.74
C HIS A 154 -10.25 9.42 5.95
N ILE A 155 -10.46 8.20 6.45
CA ILE A 155 -11.39 7.25 5.84
C ILE A 155 -12.80 7.51 6.35
N ASP A 156 -13.75 7.71 5.43
CA ASP A 156 -15.17 7.79 5.76
C ASP A 156 -15.72 6.39 6.13
N ILE A 157 -15.62 6.06 7.43
CA ILE A 157 -16.06 4.79 8.03
C ILE A 157 -17.52 4.89 8.53
N GLU A 158 -17.99 6.09 8.91
CA GLU A 158 -19.27 6.30 9.59
C GLU A 158 -20.48 5.78 8.79
N ASN A 159 -20.38 5.76 7.46
CA ASN A 159 -21.44 5.27 6.59
C ASN A 159 -21.32 3.78 6.22
N ARG A 160 -20.44 3.02 6.88
CA ARG A 160 -20.16 1.61 6.54
C ARG A 160 -20.66 0.70 7.64
N LEU A 161 -21.59 -0.18 7.27
CA LEU A 161 -21.96 -1.29 8.14
C LEU A 161 -20.75 -2.22 8.27
N PRO A 162 -20.30 -2.56 9.49
CA PRO A 162 -19.29 -3.57 9.68
C PRO A 162 -19.85 -4.91 9.19
N ILE A 163 -19.37 -5.34 8.03
CA ILE A 163 -19.67 -6.68 7.52
C ILE A 163 -18.55 -7.56 8.10
N PRO A 164 -18.87 -8.58 8.92
CA PRO A 164 -17.90 -9.56 9.36
C PRO A 164 -17.16 -10.12 8.14
N THR A 165 -15.83 -10.05 8.17
CA THR A 165 -15.02 -10.46 7.02
C THR A 165 -14.96 -11.98 7.00
N SER A 166 -15.88 -12.61 6.26
CA SER A 166 -15.78 -14.01 5.87
C SER A 166 -15.02 -14.08 4.54
N LEU A 167 -13.76 -14.52 4.60
CA LEU A 167 -12.94 -14.72 3.42
C LEU A 167 -13.10 -16.14 2.92
N SER A 168 -13.20 -16.33 1.61
CA SER A 168 -13.01 -17.64 1.00
C SER A 168 -11.57 -18.14 1.23
N SER A 169 -11.36 -19.46 1.16
CA SER A 169 -10.03 -20.07 1.29
C SER A 169 -8.98 -19.47 0.34
N THR A 170 -9.39 -19.06 -0.86
CA THR A 170 -8.53 -18.39 -1.84
C THR A 170 -8.19 -16.96 -1.43
N GLU A 171 -9.18 -16.17 -1.01
CA GLU A 171 -8.96 -14.79 -0.53
C GLU A 171 -8.11 -14.74 0.74
N ALA A 172 -8.33 -15.68 1.66
CA ALA A 172 -7.52 -15.83 2.85
C ALA A 172 -6.07 -16.19 2.49
N SER A 173 -5.86 -17.15 1.60
CA SER A 173 -4.51 -17.53 1.14
C SER A 173 -3.79 -16.37 0.46
N GLU A 174 -4.48 -15.60 -0.40
CA GLU A 174 -3.90 -14.41 -1.03
C GLU A 174 -3.52 -13.36 0.01
N LEU A 175 -4.39 -13.10 0.99
CA LEU A 175 -4.10 -12.16 2.07
C LEU A 175 -2.88 -12.58 2.89
N PHE A 176 -2.79 -13.85 3.29
CA PHE A 176 -1.64 -14.36 4.02
C PHE A 176 -0.35 -14.25 3.21
N ASN A 177 -0.38 -14.62 1.92
CA ASN A 177 0.78 -14.46 1.05
C ASN A 177 1.21 -12.99 0.92
N ASP A 178 0.24 -12.07 0.82
CA ASP A 178 0.51 -10.63 0.78
C ASP A 178 1.14 -10.15 2.10
N LEU A 179 0.63 -10.61 3.26
CA LEU A 179 1.18 -10.29 4.58
C LEU A 179 2.58 -10.88 4.80
N PHE A 180 2.81 -12.14 4.42
CA PHE A 180 4.13 -12.77 4.51
C PHE A 180 5.16 -12.05 3.64
N SER A 181 4.77 -11.68 2.41
CA SER A 181 5.64 -10.89 1.53
C SER A 181 6.02 -9.56 2.20
N LEU A 182 5.07 -8.89 2.84
CA LEU A 182 5.30 -7.62 3.53
C LEU A 182 6.20 -7.79 4.76
N ILE A 183 6.03 -8.88 5.51
CA ILE A 183 6.92 -9.22 6.63
C ILE A 183 8.35 -9.47 6.14
N ASP A 184 8.53 -10.20 5.04
CA ASP A 184 9.85 -10.46 4.46
C ASP A 184 10.51 -9.18 3.94
N GLU A 185 9.74 -8.28 3.33
CA GLU A 185 10.18 -6.93 2.95
C GLU A 185 10.64 -6.14 4.18
N LEU A 186 9.85 -6.12 5.26
CA LEU A 186 10.18 -5.42 6.51
C LEU A 186 11.42 -5.98 7.20
N ARG A 187 11.65 -7.30 7.11
CA ARG A 187 12.86 -7.94 7.65
C ARG A 187 14.10 -7.61 6.82
N SER A 188 13.91 -7.32 5.55
CA SER A 188 14.99 -7.07 4.60
C SER A 188 15.31 -5.58 4.44
N SER A 189 14.36 -4.68 4.74
CA SER A 189 14.56 -3.24 4.67
C SER A 189 15.51 -2.74 5.75
N SER A 190 16.27 -1.69 5.45
CA SER A 190 17.07 -1.01 6.46
C SER A 190 16.16 -0.27 7.44
N HIS A 191 16.53 -0.26 8.72
CA HIS A 191 15.80 0.52 9.74
C HIS A 191 15.80 2.02 9.43
N LEU A 192 16.77 2.46 8.64
CA LEU A 192 16.87 3.81 8.11
C LEU A 192 17.12 3.75 6.60
N ASP A 193 16.20 4.30 5.82
CA ASP A 193 16.29 4.34 4.35
C ASP A 193 15.96 5.74 3.84
N PHE A 194 16.99 6.42 3.32
CA PHE A 194 16.87 7.77 2.77
C PHE A 194 16.27 7.81 1.37
N ASP A 195 16.08 6.67 0.71
CA ASP A 195 15.26 6.56 -0.51
C ASP A 195 13.76 6.46 -0.18
N SER A 196 13.41 6.14 1.06
CA SER A 196 12.01 6.10 1.48
C SER A 196 11.39 7.51 1.50
N ILE A 197 10.16 7.58 1.01
CA ILE A 197 9.33 8.79 1.10
C ILE A 197 8.87 9.08 2.53
N SER A 198 8.99 8.11 3.45
CA SER A 198 8.48 8.20 4.82
C SER A 198 9.30 9.11 5.74
N LEU A 199 10.58 9.39 5.43
CA LEU A 199 11.41 10.25 6.28
C LEU A 199 10.98 11.72 6.16
N THR A 200 10.65 12.29 7.32
CA THR A 200 10.26 13.70 7.50
C THR A 200 11.47 14.63 7.49
N ASP A 201 11.25 15.94 7.40
CA ASP A 201 12.36 16.91 7.51
C ASP A 201 13.06 16.83 8.88
N GLU A 202 12.29 16.58 9.94
CA GLU A 202 12.80 16.37 11.30
C GLU A 202 13.72 15.14 11.37
N ASP A 203 13.38 14.04 10.68
CA ASP A 203 14.25 12.86 10.61
C ASP A 203 15.57 13.18 9.89
N TYR A 204 15.51 13.89 8.76
CA TYR A 204 16.69 14.33 8.03
C TYR A 204 17.59 15.20 8.91
N GLN A 205 16.99 16.17 9.62
CA GLN A 205 17.72 17.03 10.52
C GLN A 205 18.31 16.24 11.69
N ALA A 206 17.56 15.32 12.30
CA ALA A 206 18.03 14.52 13.43
C ALA A 206 19.25 13.67 13.04
N TRP A 207 19.21 12.99 11.90
CA TRP A 207 20.25 12.05 11.49
C TRP A 207 21.43 12.68 10.77
N THR A 208 21.19 13.68 9.92
CA THR A 208 22.24 14.28 9.07
C THR A 208 22.61 15.70 9.47
N GLY A 209 21.72 16.38 10.19
CA GLY A 209 21.87 17.80 10.54
C GLY A 209 21.33 18.76 9.49
N TRP A 210 20.80 18.24 8.39
CA TRP A 210 20.32 19.02 7.26
C TRP A 210 18.83 18.83 7.07
N THR A 211 18.18 19.85 6.50
CA THR A 211 16.82 19.67 5.96
C THR A 211 16.86 18.72 4.77
N LYS A 212 15.73 18.12 4.42
CA LYS A 212 15.56 17.26 3.26
C LYS A 212 15.93 17.98 1.96
N GLU A 213 15.62 19.27 1.87
CA GLU A 213 15.99 20.12 0.73
C GLU A 213 17.51 20.33 0.63
N GLN A 214 18.16 20.70 1.74
CA GLN A 214 19.62 20.86 1.80
C GLN A 214 20.35 19.56 1.44
N PHE A 215 19.87 18.43 1.96
CA PHE A 215 20.40 17.11 1.63
C PHE A 215 20.28 16.80 0.15
N ASN A 216 19.12 17.07 -0.46
CA ASN A 216 18.91 16.87 -1.89
C ASN A 216 19.84 17.72 -2.74
N LEU A 217 19.95 19.02 -2.43
CA LEU A 217 20.84 19.94 -3.15
C LEU A 217 22.28 19.46 -3.12
N MET A 218 22.77 19.07 -1.94
CA MET A 218 24.13 18.61 -1.77
C MET A 218 24.39 17.24 -2.42
N PHE A 219 23.39 16.35 -2.38
CA PHE A 219 23.47 15.05 -3.03
C PHE A 219 23.59 15.17 -4.56
N GLN A 220 22.94 16.17 -5.19
CA GLN A 220 23.00 16.38 -6.63
C GLN A 220 24.42 16.60 -7.17
N TYR A 221 25.33 17.19 -6.36
CA TYR A 221 26.72 17.41 -6.78
C TYR A 221 27.55 16.13 -6.92
N ILE A 222 27.17 15.06 -6.21
CA ILE A 222 27.94 13.81 -6.18
C ILE A 222 27.16 12.60 -6.71
N SER A 223 25.85 12.73 -6.93
CA SER A 223 24.96 11.61 -7.27
C SER A 223 25.34 10.91 -8.58
N SER A 224 25.89 11.65 -9.54
CA SER A 224 26.38 11.11 -10.82
C SER A 224 27.62 10.23 -10.66
N HIS A 225 28.38 10.41 -9.59
CA HIS A 225 29.65 9.72 -9.35
C HIS A 225 29.51 8.59 -8.32
N LEU A 226 28.49 8.64 -7.46
CA LEU A 226 28.25 7.66 -6.42
C LEU A 226 27.40 6.50 -6.94
N ARG A 227 27.97 5.29 -6.98
CA ARG A 227 27.28 4.10 -7.46
C ARG A 227 26.49 3.41 -6.35
N SER A 228 25.28 2.96 -6.66
CA SER A 228 24.56 1.99 -5.84
C SER A 228 25.26 0.63 -5.89
N SER A 229 25.13 -0.13 -4.80
CA SER A 229 25.65 -1.49 -4.67
C SER A 229 24.56 -2.41 -4.14
N SER A 230 24.82 -3.71 -4.09
CA SER A 230 23.89 -4.68 -3.47
C SER A 230 23.61 -4.42 -1.99
N ASN A 231 24.43 -3.62 -1.30
CA ASN A 231 24.29 -3.38 0.15
C ASN A 231 23.74 -2.00 0.50
N ARG A 232 23.69 -1.07 -0.45
CA ARG A 232 23.27 0.32 -0.22
C ARG A 232 23.04 1.03 -1.55
N THR A 233 22.10 1.96 -1.54
CA THR A 233 21.92 2.93 -2.60
C THR A 233 22.96 4.06 -2.50
N SER A 234 23.13 4.83 -3.57
CA SER A 234 23.97 6.03 -3.56
C SER A 234 23.48 7.06 -2.55
N ARG A 235 22.16 7.23 -2.42
CA ARG A 235 21.55 8.14 -1.45
C ARG A 235 21.82 7.73 0.00
N ASN A 236 21.67 6.45 0.31
CA ASN A 236 22.02 5.91 1.63
C ASN A 236 23.53 5.98 1.91
N ALA A 237 24.38 5.81 0.89
CA ALA A 237 25.82 6.01 1.05
C ALA A 237 26.16 7.45 1.48
N PHE A 238 25.53 8.44 0.86
CA PHE A 238 25.68 9.84 1.27
C PHE A 238 25.13 10.10 2.68
N ALA A 239 23.99 9.50 3.03
CA ALA A 239 23.44 9.60 4.36
C ALA A 239 24.34 8.98 5.44
N ILE A 240 24.93 7.81 5.17
CA ILE A 240 25.90 7.14 6.05
C ILE A 240 27.06 8.07 6.39
N PHE A 241 27.59 8.81 5.40
CA PHE A 241 28.66 9.77 5.61
C PHE A 241 28.25 10.86 6.60
N TRP A 242 27.11 11.53 6.38
CA TRP A 242 26.65 12.60 7.27
C TRP A 242 26.25 12.10 8.65
N ILE A 243 25.59 10.95 8.75
CA ILE A 243 25.28 10.32 10.04
C ILE A 243 26.55 10.04 10.82
N LYS A 244 27.60 9.54 10.18
CA LYS A 244 28.87 9.28 10.86
C LYS A 244 29.57 10.57 11.33
N LEU A 245 29.42 11.68 10.60
CA LEU A 245 29.98 12.97 11.02
C LEU A 245 29.15 13.62 12.13
N LYS A 246 27.82 13.53 12.07
CA LYS A 246 26.92 14.14 13.04
C LYS A 246 26.84 13.35 14.35
N THR A 247 26.88 12.04 14.27
CA THR A 247 26.66 11.15 15.43
C THR A 247 27.97 10.51 15.88
N ASN A 248 28.04 10.09 17.15
CA ASN A 248 29.17 9.32 17.66
C ASN A 248 28.99 7.80 17.46
N LEU A 249 28.24 7.38 16.43
CA LEU A 249 28.00 5.96 16.18
C LEU A 249 29.24 5.26 15.63
N SER A 250 29.50 4.05 16.10
CA SER A 250 30.54 3.18 15.54
C SER A 250 30.14 2.68 14.15
N PHE A 251 31.12 2.32 13.32
CA PHE A 251 30.84 1.73 12.01
C PHE A 251 30.05 0.41 12.10
N ARG A 252 30.17 -0.33 13.21
CA ARG A 252 29.33 -1.52 13.48
C ARG A 252 27.87 -1.14 13.65
N GLN A 253 27.59 -0.10 14.45
CA GLN A 253 26.22 0.40 14.66
C GLN A 253 25.61 0.94 13.37
N ILE A 254 26.37 1.71 12.60
CA ILE A 254 25.92 2.23 11.29
C ILE A 254 25.65 1.08 10.31
N GLY A 255 26.56 0.11 10.22
CA GLY A 255 26.34 -1.06 9.38
C GLY A 255 25.11 -1.87 9.77
N SER A 256 24.75 -1.90 11.07
CA SER A 256 23.50 -2.50 11.54
C SER A 256 22.26 -1.64 11.23
N LEU A 257 22.35 -0.32 11.39
CA LEU A 257 21.27 0.63 11.13
C LEU A 257 20.80 0.59 9.67
N PHE A 258 21.77 0.46 8.75
CA PHE A 258 21.53 0.32 7.31
C PHE A 258 21.37 -1.13 6.84
N ASN A 259 21.22 -2.08 7.77
CA ASN A 259 21.07 -3.51 7.49
C ASN A 259 22.08 -4.06 6.46
N MET A 260 23.36 -3.67 6.57
CA MET A 260 24.39 -4.14 5.65
C MET A 260 24.57 -5.66 5.79
N ILE A 261 24.69 -6.35 4.64
CA ILE A 261 24.81 -7.81 4.62
C ILE A 261 26.14 -8.25 5.27
N GLY A 262 26.14 -9.45 5.86
CA GLY A 262 27.33 -10.09 6.43
C GLY A 262 27.41 -10.02 7.94
N ASP A 263 28.51 -10.56 8.48
CA ASP A 263 28.82 -10.55 9.90
C ASP A 263 29.18 -9.14 10.41
N SER A 264 29.38 -9.01 11.72
CA SER A 264 29.67 -7.73 12.37
C SER A 264 30.91 -7.02 11.79
N GLU A 265 31.93 -7.77 11.37
CA GLU A 265 33.18 -7.21 10.84
C GLU A 265 33.02 -6.73 9.40
N LEU A 266 32.33 -7.52 8.58
CA LEU A 266 31.98 -7.12 7.22
C LEU A 266 31.09 -5.87 7.21
N ARG A 267 30.10 -5.78 8.12
CA ARG A 267 29.27 -4.58 8.27
C ARG A 267 30.10 -3.36 8.63
N ARG A 268 31.01 -3.50 9.60
CA ARG A 268 31.94 -2.44 10.01
C ARG A 268 32.77 -1.96 8.83
N LYS A 269 33.39 -2.90 8.10
CA LYS A 269 34.26 -2.60 6.96
C LYS A 269 33.47 -1.88 5.86
N ARG A 270 32.30 -2.41 5.48
CA ARG A 270 31.45 -1.81 4.45
C ARG A 270 31.01 -0.39 4.80
N ALA A 271 30.67 -0.12 6.06
CA ALA A 271 30.34 1.23 6.52
C ALA A 271 31.56 2.17 6.46
N SER A 272 32.75 1.68 6.81
CA SER A 272 34.00 2.44 6.67
C SER A 272 34.30 2.76 5.20
N ASP A 273 34.29 1.76 4.33
CA ASP A 273 34.55 1.90 2.90
C ASP A 273 33.54 2.85 2.23
N THR A 274 32.28 2.86 2.73
CA THR A 274 31.25 3.82 2.29
C THR A 274 31.65 5.25 2.61
N LEU A 275 32.10 5.50 3.84
CA LEU A 275 32.52 6.82 4.28
C LEU A 275 33.70 7.31 3.46
N ASP A 276 34.72 6.47 3.28
CA ASP A 276 35.93 6.82 2.53
C ASP A 276 35.60 7.13 1.07
N SER A 277 34.76 6.32 0.43
CA SER A 277 34.32 6.55 -0.95
C SER A 277 33.56 7.88 -1.11
N VAL A 278 32.63 8.20 -0.20
CA VAL A 278 31.89 9.47 -0.27
C VAL A 278 32.82 10.66 0.00
N ARG A 279 33.75 10.52 0.95
CA ARG A 279 34.74 11.55 1.28
C ARG A 279 35.60 11.90 0.06
N GLU A 280 36.14 10.90 -0.63
CA GLU A 280 36.97 11.09 -1.82
C GLU A 280 36.19 11.82 -2.92
N LEU A 281 34.94 11.43 -3.17
CA LEU A 281 34.08 12.07 -4.16
C LEU A 281 33.74 13.52 -3.80
N LEU A 282 33.47 13.81 -2.53
CA LEU A 282 33.25 15.18 -2.06
C LEU A 282 34.50 16.04 -2.25
N ILE A 283 35.68 15.52 -1.93
CA ILE A 283 36.94 16.23 -2.16
C ILE A 283 37.14 16.51 -3.66
N LEU A 284 36.90 15.50 -4.49
CA LEU A 284 37.17 15.56 -5.93
C LEU A 284 36.18 16.44 -6.70
N HIS A 285 34.90 16.43 -6.35
CA HIS A 285 33.84 17.05 -7.15
C HIS A 285 33.17 18.26 -6.49
N PHE A 286 33.09 18.28 -5.16
CA PHE A 286 32.44 19.38 -4.45
C PHE A 286 33.49 20.41 -4.00
N VAL A 287 34.45 19.98 -3.19
CA VAL A 287 35.48 20.83 -2.58
C VAL A 287 36.35 21.49 -3.65
N SER A 288 36.83 20.72 -4.63
CA SER A 288 37.62 21.25 -5.75
C SER A 288 36.90 22.35 -6.53
N ALA A 289 35.59 22.25 -6.70
CA ALA A 289 34.79 23.20 -7.46
C ALA A 289 34.36 24.43 -6.65
N HIS A 290 34.30 24.34 -5.31
CA HIS A 290 33.65 25.35 -4.45
C HIS A 290 34.56 25.99 -3.39
N LEU A 291 35.83 25.58 -3.26
CA LEU A 291 36.83 26.25 -2.40
C LEU A 291 37.67 27.31 -3.16
N GLY A 292 37.04 28.07 -4.06
CA GLY A 292 37.57 29.37 -4.47
C GLY A 292 37.31 30.40 -3.38
N ILE A 293 38.24 31.34 -3.15
CA ILE A 293 38.09 32.39 -2.14
C ILE A 293 36.84 33.22 -2.47
N GLY A 294 35.77 32.99 -1.70
CA GLY A 294 34.50 33.73 -1.73
C GLY A 294 33.55 33.35 -2.88
N TYR A 295 32.80 32.25 -2.73
CA TYR A 295 31.59 31.93 -3.51
C TYR A 295 31.66 32.04 -5.04
N ILE A 296 32.85 31.89 -5.61
CA ILE A 296 33.05 31.82 -7.05
C ILE A 296 33.61 30.44 -7.33
N THR A 297 32.85 29.62 -8.04
CA THR A 297 33.32 28.32 -8.51
C THR A 297 34.55 28.49 -9.40
N ILE A 298 35.40 27.47 -9.54
CA ILE A 298 36.59 27.58 -10.41
C ILE A 298 36.22 28.04 -11.84
N ASP A 299 35.07 27.62 -12.35
CA ASP A 299 34.64 28.01 -13.69
C ASP A 299 34.12 29.45 -13.75
N GLU A 300 33.40 29.92 -12.73
CA GLU A 300 33.08 31.35 -12.60
C GLU A 300 34.35 32.19 -12.41
N ALA A 301 35.37 31.67 -11.73
CA ALA A 301 36.65 32.35 -11.53
C ALA A 301 37.44 32.42 -12.84
N LYS A 302 37.37 31.39 -13.70
CA LYS A 302 37.98 31.42 -15.05
C LYS A 302 37.27 32.41 -15.97
N ILE A 303 35.94 32.51 -15.89
CA ILE A 303 35.14 33.48 -16.67
C ILE A 303 35.42 34.91 -16.19
N HIS A 304 35.48 35.13 -14.87
CA HIS A 304 35.72 36.43 -14.27
C HIS A 304 37.19 36.90 -14.41
N ASN A 305 38.16 35.99 -14.52
CA ASN A 305 39.59 36.31 -14.61
C ASN A 305 40.19 36.21 -16.03
N ALA A 306 39.45 36.54 -17.08
CA ALA A 306 40.02 36.68 -18.43
C ALA A 306 41.17 37.72 -18.55
N ALA A 307 41.46 38.50 -17.49
CA ALA A 307 42.58 39.44 -17.44
C ALA A 307 43.79 39.02 -16.57
N TYR A 308 43.69 38.00 -15.70
CA TYR A 308 44.73 37.73 -14.68
C TYR A 308 45.34 36.31 -14.70
N THR A 309 45.11 35.53 -15.75
CA THR A 309 45.60 34.13 -15.88
C THR A 309 47.11 33.96 -16.14
N LYS A 310 47.97 34.80 -15.52
CA LYS A 310 49.43 34.60 -15.56
C LYS A 310 50.15 34.61 -14.22
N VAL A 311 49.49 34.89 -13.10
CA VAL A 311 50.23 35.11 -11.83
C VAL A 311 49.93 34.10 -10.72
N CYS A 312 48.82 33.35 -10.73
CA CYS A 312 48.45 32.53 -9.57
C CYS A 312 48.36 31.01 -9.79
N ILE A 313 48.66 30.48 -10.97
CA ILE A 313 48.79 29.02 -11.16
C ILE A 313 50.27 28.72 -11.26
N GLY A 314 50.85 28.31 -10.12
CA GLY A 314 52.22 27.83 -10.05
C GLY A 314 52.42 26.69 -11.04
N PHE A 315 53.25 26.95 -12.05
CA PHE A 315 53.90 25.92 -12.84
C PHE A 315 54.72 25.04 -11.88
N HIS A 316 54.24 23.83 -11.60
CA HIS A 316 55.16 22.74 -11.26
C HIS A 316 55.50 22.02 -12.54
N ASN A 317 56.71 22.31 -13.01
CA ASN A 317 57.35 21.67 -14.13
C ASN A 317 57.47 20.16 -13.87
N LEU A 318 57.08 19.41 -14.89
CA LEU A 318 57.52 18.06 -15.16
C LEU A 318 59.05 17.97 -15.15
N HIS A 319 59.57 16.97 -14.45
CA HIS A 319 60.71 16.18 -14.89
C HIS A 319 60.39 14.70 -14.66
#